data_AF-A0A2U2XD28-F1
#
_entry.id   AF-A0A2U2XD28-F1
#
_cell.length_a   1.000
_cell.length_b   1.000
_cell.length_c   1.000
_cell.angle_alpha   90.00
_cell.angle_beta   90.00
_cell.angle_gamma   90.00
#
_symmetry.space_group_name_H-M   'P 1'
#
loop_
_entity.id
_entity.type
_entity.pdbx_description
1 polymer ?
#
loop_
_entity_poly.entity_id
_entity_poly.type
_entity_poly.pdbx_seq_one_letter_code
_entity_poly.pdbx_strand_id
1 'polypeptide(L)' 'MKKRVIFSALLVAGFTFTSCEKCSECHYDGPNGEIEIGEYCGDELEDIEASGFTVNDVNYEVHCHEH' A
#
# COMPACT_ATOMS: atom_id res chain seq x y z
N MET A 1 -2.46 -6.38 -57.55
CA MET A 1 -2.72 -5.58 -56.32
C MET A 1 -1.54 -5.85 -55.37
N LYS A 2 -0.48 -5.06 -55.46
CA LYS A 2 -0.15 -3.87 -54.66
C LYS A 2 0.04 -4.15 -53.15
N LYS A 3 1.34 -4.33 -52.82
CA LYS A 3 2.07 -3.87 -51.63
C LYS A 3 1.99 -4.67 -50.32
N ARG A 4 3.20 -5.08 -49.94
CA ARG A 4 3.68 -5.56 -48.65
C ARG A 4 3.31 -4.61 -47.50
N VAL A 5 3.00 -5.18 -46.34
CA VAL A 5 3.17 -4.61 -44.98
C VAL A 5 3.39 -5.83 -44.07
N ILE A 6 4.61 -6.35 -43.89
CA ILE A 6 5.66 -5.95 -42.92
C ILE A 6 5.12 -5.72 -41.50
N PHE A 7 5.55 -6.62 -40.62
CA PHE A 7 5.89 -6.48 -39.19
C PHE A 7 5.16 -5.41 -38.37
N SER A 8 4.58 -5.83 -37.24
CA SER A 8 4.96 -5.27 -35.93
C SER A 8 4.46 -6.17 -34.81
N ALA A 9 5.42 -6.76 -34.09
CA ALA A 9 5.22 -7.32 -32.78
C ALA A 9 4.78 -6.20 -31.84
N LEU A 10 3.62 -6.34 -31.19
CA LEU A 10 3.35 -5.62 -29.95
C LEU A 10 3.55 -6.59 -28.80
N LEU A 11 4.80 -6.71 -28.37
CA LEU A 11 5.15 -7.05 -27.00
C LEU A 11 4.60 -5.92 -26.12
N VAL A 12 3.47 -6.16 -25.46
CA VAL A 12 3.14 -5.42 -24.24
C VAL A 12 3.54 -6.33 -23.09
N ALA A 13 4.84 -6.36 -22.82
CA ALA A 13 5.33 -6.77 -21.51
C ALA A 13 4.82 -5.69 -20.54
N GLY A 14 3.70 -5.98 -19.88
CA GLY A 14 3.27 -5.22 -18.71
C GLY A 14 4.30 -5.45 -17.63
N PHE A 15 5.29 -4.57 -17.55
CA PHE A 15 6.08 -4.41 -16.35
C PHE A 15 5.11 -3.88 -15.29
N THR A 16 4.56 -4.79 -14.47
CA THR A 16 3.97 -4.38 -13.20
C THR A 16 5.11 -3.78 -12.40
N PHE A 17 5.08 -2.47 -12.23
CA PHE A 17 5.95 -1.75 -11.32
C PHE A 17 5.72 -2.36 -9.93
N THR A 18 6.57 -3.30 -9.54
CA THR A 18 6.84 -3.56 -8.13
C THR A 18 7.59 -2.34 -7.63
N SER A 19 6.87 -1.23 -7.42
CA SER A 19 7.39 -0.13 -6.64
C SER A 19 7.74 -0.74 -5.28
N CYS A 20 9.01 -0.70 -4.88
CA CYS A 20 9.38 -1.04 -3.50
C CYS A 20 8.86 0.09 -2.61
N GLU A 21 7.57 0.11 -2.34
CA GLU A 21 6.99 0.97 -1.32
C GLU A 21 7.35 0.38 0.05
N LYS A 22 7.67 1.27 0.99
CA LYS A 22 7.92 0.86 2.38
C LYS A 22 6.58 0.44 2.95
N CYS A 23 6.50 -0.83 3.34
CA CYS A 23 5.32 -1.41 3.97
C CYS A 23 5.66 -1.77 5.41
N SER A 24 4.74 -1.50 6.33
CA SER A 24 4.89 -1.81 7.75
C SER A 24 3.56 -2.33 8.29
N GLU A 25 3.63 -3.31 9.20
CA GLU A 25 2.47 -3.73 9.99
C GLU A 25 2.18 -2.65 11.04
N CYS A 26 0.93 -2.25 11.13
CA CYS A 26 0.46 -1.19 12.01
C CYS A 26 -0.50 -1.73 13.06
N HIS A 27 -0.39 -1.18 14.28
CA HIS A 27 -1.35 -1.39 15.36
C HIS A 27 -1.74 -0.06 16.00
N TYR A 28 -2.81 -0.08 16.79
CA TYR A 28 -3.11 0.99 17.74
C TYR A 28 -3.17 0.45 19.17
N ASP A 29 -2.91 1.32 20.14
CA ASP A 29 -3.04 0.98 21.56
C ASP A 29 -4.49 1.04 22.02
N GLY A 30 -5.13 -0.13 22.09
CA GLY A 30 -6.46 -0.28 22.63
C GLY A 30 -6.49 -0.37 24.16
N PRO A 31 -7.68 -0.27 24.78
CA PRO A 31 -7.84 -0.40 26.24
C PRO A 31 -7.44 -1.77 26.80
N ASN A 32 -7.25 -2.77 25.93
CA ASN A 32 -6.88 -4.13 26.30
C ASN A 32 -5.50 -4.55 25.74
N GLY A 33 -4.71 -3.60 25.23
CA GLY A 33 -3.42 -3.83 24.57
C GLY A 33 -3.40 -3.42 23.10
N GLU A 34 -2.27 -3.68 22.45
CA GLU A 34 -2.04 -3.42 21.02
C GLU A 34 -3.01 -4.24 20.15
N ILE A 35 -3.65 -3.59 19.19
CA ILE A 35 -4.57 -4.19 18.22
C ILE A 35 -4.02 -3.95 16.81
N GLU A 36 -3.57 -5.02 16.17
CA GLU A 36 -3.12 -5.01 14.78
C GLU A 36 -4.26 -4.59 13.84
N ILE A 37 -3.99 -3.63 12.95
CA ILE A 37 -4.93 -3.09 11.97
C ILE A 37 -4.51 -3.36 10.52
N GLY A 38 -3.37 -4.02 10.32
CA GLY A 38 -2.89 -4.50 9.02
C GLY A 38 -1.58 -3.84 8.56
N GLU A 39 -1.10 -4.30 7.42
CA GLU A 39 0.06 -3.74 6.72
C GLU A 39 -0.37 -2.59 5.79
N TYR A 40 0.32 -1.47 5.89
CA TYR A 40 0.12 -0.28 5.04
C TYR A 40 1.43 0.08 4.36
N CYS A 41 1.33 0.61 3.14
CA CYS A 41 2.49 0.90 2.29
C CYS A 41 2.49 2.34 1.78
N GLY A 42 3.69 2.89 1.57
CA GLY A 42 3.86 4.17 0.87
C GLY A 42 3.09 5.31 1.52
N ASP A 43 2.33 6.07 0.73
CA ASP A 43 1.56 7.22 1.22
C ASP A 43 0.47 6.78 2.23
N GLU A 44 -0.11 5.58 2.08
CA GLU A 44 -1.13 5.08 3.02
C GLU A 44 -0.54 4.80 4.41
N LEU A 45 0.73 4.40 4.46
CA LEU A 45 1.47 4.24 5.71
C LEU A 45 1.67 5.58 6.42
N GLU A 46 2.13 6.60 5.69
CA GLU A 46 2.32 7.95 6.25
C GLU A 46 0.99 8.58 6.70
N ASP A 47 -0.06 8.38 5.91
CA ASP A 47 -1.39 8.91 6.20
C ASP A 47 -2.02 8.27 7.44
N ILE A 48 -1.89 6.95 7.61
CA ILE A 48 -2.48 6.27 8.77
C ILE A 48 -1.73 6.58 10.07
N GLU A 49 -0.41 6.72 10.03
CA GLU A 49 0.38 7.18 11.17
C GLU A 49 0.04 8.63 11.56
N ALA A 50 -0.23 9.51 10.58
CA ALA A 50 -0.57 10.90 10.83
C ALA A 50 -2.03 11.11 11.30
N SER A 51 -2.97 10.32 10.77
CA SER A 51 -4.41 10.49 11.02
C SER A 51 -4.95 9.65 12.19
N GLY A 52 -4.24 8.58 12.55
CA GLY A 52 -4.67 7.63 13.57
C GLY A 52 -5.84 6.75 13.12
N PHE A 53 -6.28 5.85 14.01
CA PHE A 53 -7.33 4.89 13.71
C PHE A 53 -8.57 5.13 14.59
N THR A 54 -9.73 5.33 13.97
CA THR A 54 -10.96 5.67 14.69
C THR A 54 -11.84 4.45 14.94
N VAL A 55 -12.09 4.14 16.21
CA VAL A 55 -12.97 3.04 16.65
C VAL A 55 -13.96 3.57 17.68
N ASN A 56 -15.26 3.41 17.41
CA ASN A 56 -16.35 3.90 18.27
C ASN A 56 -16.21 5.38 18.66
N ASP A 57 -15.95 6.25 17.68
CA ASP A 57 -15.75 7.70 17.85
C ASP A 57 -14.52 8.11 18.69
N VAL A 58 -13.64 7.15 19.01
CA VAL A 58 -12.34 7.41 19.65
C VAL A 58 -11.24 7.23 18.60
N ASN A 59 -10.42 8.27 18.43
CA ASN A 59 -9.23 8.22 17.57
C ASN A 59 -8.03 7.75 18.41
N TYR A 60 -7.40 6.68 17.95
CA TYR A 60 -6.22 6.09 18.56
C TYR A 60 -4.98 6.42 17.74
N GLU A 61 -3.86 6.64 18.43
CA GLU A 61 -2.56 6.76 17.78
C GLU A 61 -2.17 5.41 17.16
N VAL A 62 -1.60 5.47 15.96
CA VAL A 62 -1.17 4.30 15.20
C VAL A 62 0.35 4.21 15.25
N HIS A 63 0.85 3.01 15.49
CA HIS A 63 2.26 2.67 15.51
C HIS A 63 2.53 1.62 14.44
N CYS A 64 3.37 1.95 13.48
CA CYS A 64 3.78 1.03 12.43
C CYS A 64 5.24 0.64 12.61
N HIS A 65 5.52 -0.66 12.66
CA HIS A 65 6.89 -1.17 12.76
C HIS A 65 7.27 -1.95 11.49
N GLU A 66 8.50 -1.73 11.03
CA GLU A 66 9.08 -2.58 9.98
C GLU A 66 9.34 -3.97 10.55
N HIS A 67 8.86 -5.00 9.86
CA HIS A 67 9.20 -6.40 10.12
C HIS A 67 10.60 -6.77 9.60
#